data_AF-A0A382EZU7-F1
#
_entry.id   AF-A0A382EZU7-F1
#
_cell.length_a   1.000
_cell.length_b   1.000
_cell.length_c   1.000
_cell.angle_alpha   90.00
_cell.angle_beta   90.00
_cell.angle_gamma   90.00
#
_symmetry.space_group_name_H-M   'P 1'
#
loop_
_entity.id
_entity.type
_entity.pdbx_description
1 polymer ?
#
loop_
_entity_poly.entity_id
_entity_poly.type
_entity_poly.pdbx_seq_one_letter_code
_entity_poly.pdbx_strand_id
1 'polypeptide(L)' 'MRHLKAGRKFGRTSAHRKALFRNLVQALIKRERISTTLAKAKELRGKAEKTITLG' A
#
# COMPACT_ATOMS: atom_id res chain seq x y z
N MET A 1 15.34 -13.92 14.23
CA MET A 1 14.13 -14.31 13.46
C MET A 1 13.03 -13.26 13.60
N ARG A 2 12.11 -13.12 12.64
CA ARG A 2 11.00 -12.16 12.67
C ARG A 2 9.67 -12.90 12.91
N HIS A 3 9.32 -13.17 14.16
CA HIS A 3 8.09 -13.89 14.52
C HIS A 3 6.88 -12.94 14.67
N LEU A 4 5.72 -13.38 14.19
CA LEU A 4 4.41 -12.72 14.36
C LEU A 4 4.35 -11.23 13.92
N LYS A 5 5.24 -10.79 13.03
CA LYS A 5 5.22 -9.41 12.51
C LYS A 5 4.56 -9.36 11.13
N ALA A 6 3.43 -8.66 11.05
CA ALA A 6 2.78 -8.35 9.79
C ALA A 6 3.52 -7.25 9.00
N GLY A 7 3.27 -7.19 7.70
CA GLY A 7 3.69 -6.11 6.82
C GLY A 7 5.13 -6.21 6.27
N ARG A 8 5.33 -5.63 5.09
CA ARG A 8 6.62 -5.60 4.38
C ARG A 8 7.34 -4.25 4.52
N LYS A 9 8.68 -4.30 4.71
CA LYS A 9 9.52 -3.09 4.86
C LYS A 9 9.89 -2.42 3.53
N PHE A 10 9.87 -3.15 2.41
CA PHE A 10 10.21 -2.66 1.06
C PHE A 10 11.54 -1.90 0.94
N GLY A 11 12.50 -2.17 1.85
CA GLY A 11 13.77 -1.44 1.91
C GLY A 11 13.62 0.08 2.14
N ARG A 12 12.50 0.53 2.71
CA ARG A 12 12.17 1.96 2.87
C ARG A 12 11.98 2.33 4.34
N THR A 13 12.21 3.60 4.67
CA THR A 13 11.85 4.16 5.98
C THR A 13 10.32 4.17 6.17
N SER A 14 9.88 4.34 7.41
CA SER A 14 8.44 4.43 7.73
C SER A 14 7.76 5.58 6.98
N ALA A 15 8.39 6.75 6.94
CA ALA A 15 7.90 7.94 6.25
C ALA A 15 7.73 7.69 4.73
N HIS A 16 8.77 7.16 4.08
CA HIS A 16 8.70 6.87 2.65
C HIS A 16 7.66 5.77 2.34
N ARG A 17 7.51 4.75 3.19
CA ARG A 17 6.42 3.78 3.01
C ARG A 17 5.04 4.44 3.09
N LYS A 18 4.80 5.34 4.07
CA LYS A 18 3.53 6.07 4.17
C LYS A 18 3.23 6.86 2.89
N ALA A 19 4.20 7.60 2.38
CA ALA A 19 4.07 8.35 1.13
C ALA A 19 3.80 7.44 -0.09
N LEU A 20 4.57 6.35 -0.24
CA LEU A 20 4.39 5.37 -1.32
C LEU A 20 2.95 4.86 -1.40
N PHE A 21 2.38 4.46 -0.25
CA PHE A 21 1.03 3.90 -0.24
C PHE A 21 -0.04 4.97 -0.46
N ARG A 22 0.14 6.20 0.04
CA ARG A 22 -0.77 7.31 -0.27
C ARG A 22 -0.84 7.55 -1.79
N ASN A 23 0.32 7.64 -2.43
CA ASN A 23 0.40 7.87 -3.87
C ASN A 23 -0.21 6.71 -4.68
N LEU A 24 0.02 5.45 -4.25
CA LEU A 24 -0.57 4.28 -4.91
C LEU A 24 -2.10 4.22 -4.76
N VAL A 25 -2.64 4.54 -3.59
CA VAL A 25 -4.10 4.61 -3.39
C VAL A 25 -4.69 5.71 -4.26
N GLN A 26 -4.11 6.91 -4.25
CA GLN A 26 -4.58 8.02 -5.07
C GLN A 26 -4.53 7.68 -6.57
N ALA A 27 -3.44 7.05 -7.04
CA ALA A 27 -3.32 6.64 -8.43
C ALA A 27 -4.34 5.55 -8.79
N LEU A 28 -4.63 4.61 -7.88
CA LEU A 28 -5.64 3.58 -8.08
C LEU A 28 -7.04 4.17 -8.17
N ILE A 29 -7.41 5.10 -7.29
CA ILE A 29 -8.72 5.76 -7.32
C ILE A 29 -8.87 6.60 -8.60
N LYS A 30 -7.84 7.36 -8.98
CA LYS A 30 -7.90 8.25 -10.16
C LYS A 30 -7.97 7.51 -11.50
N ARG A 31 -7.33 6.34 -11.59
CA ARG A 31 -7.16 5.61 -12.87
C ARG A 31 -7.91 4.29 -12.92
N GLU A 32 -8.57 3.91 -11.83
CA GLU A 32 -9.32 2.66 -11.60
C GLU A 32 -8.49 1.36 -11.69
N ARG A 33 -7.35 1.40 -12.39
CA ARG A 33 -6.41 0.29 -12.56
C ARG A 33 -4.99 0.82 -12.67
N ILE A 34 -4.06 0.17 -11.97
CA ILE A 34 -2.63 0.48 -12.03
C ILE A 34 -1.80 -0.80 -12.13
N SER A 35 -0.63 -0.71 -12.75
CA SER A 35 0.37 -1.78 -12.72
C SER A 35 1.40 -1.50 -11.62
N THR A 36 1.69 -2.50 -10.79
CA THR A 36 2.68 -2.41 -9.71
C THR A 36 3.23 -3.81 -9.39
N THR A 37 4.18 -3.91 -8.47
CA THR A 37 4.72 -5.22 -8.09
C THR A 37 3.73 -6.00 -7.24
N LEU A 38 3.70 -7.32 -7.40
CA LEU A 38 2.81 -8.22 -6.64
C LEU A 38 2.90 -7.96 -5.13
N ALA A 39 4.11 -7.69 -4.62
CA ALA A 39 4.31 -7.45 -3.21
C ALA A 39 3.66 -6.15 -2.72
N LYS A 40 3.71 -5.08 -3.53
CA LYS A 40 3.06 -3.80 -3.25
C LYS A 40 1.55 -3.90 -3.38
N ALA A 41 1.05 -4.60 -4.41
CA ALA A 41 -0.38 -4.81 -4.64
C ALA A 41 -1.06 -5.51 -3.45
N LYS A 42 -0.47 -6.61 -2.94
CA LYS A 42 -1.01 -7.34 -1.77
C LYS A 42 -1.12 -6.46 -0.52
N GLU A 43 -0.17 -5.55 -0.30
CA GLU A 43 -0.17 -4.63 0.85
C GLU A 43 -1.03 -3.38 0.61
N LEU A 44 -1.27 -3.01 -0.66
CA LEU A 44 -2.11 -1.88 -1.05
C LEU A 44 -3.59 -2.18 -0.83
N ARG A 45 -4.02 -3.42 -1.08
CA ARG A 45 -5.43 -3.87 -0.98
C ARG A 45 -6.12 -3.39 0.30
N GLY A 46 -5.60 -3.77 1.47
CA GLY A 46 -6.22 -3.40 2.75
C GLY A 46 -6.17 -1.90 3.07
N LYS A 47 -5.30 -1.12 2.39
CA LYS A 47 -5.29 0.34 2.53
C LYS A 47 -6.32 0.99 1.62
N ALA A 48 -6.43 0.52 0.38
CA ALA A 48 -7.43 0.99 -0.57
C ALA A 48 -8.85 0.69 -0.04
N GLU A 49 -9.09 -0.53 0.45
CA GLU A 49 -10.37 -0.91 1.07
C GLU A 49 -10.75 0.04 2.21
N LYS A 50 -9.83 0.30 3.16
CA LYS A 50 -10.07 1.26 4.24
C LYS A 50 -10.35 2.68 3.76
N THR A 51 -9.64 3.14 2.73
CA THR A 51 -9.89 4.46 2.15
C THR A 51 -11.27 4.54 1.52
N ILE A 52 -11.73 3.47 0.84
CA ILE A 52 -13.07 3.40 0.26
C ILE A 52 -14.15 3.35 1.35
N THR A 53 -13.92 2.65 2.47
CA THR A 53 -14.90 2.58 3.57
C THR A 53 -15.08 3.90 4.32
N LEU A 54 -14.04 4.74 4.38
CA LEU A 54 -14.06 5.99 5.15
C LEU A 54 -14.44 7.23 4.32
N GLY A 55 -14.40 7.13 2.99
CA GLY A 55 -14.77 8.22 2.07
C GLY A 55 -16.20 8.08 1.63
#